data_AF-A0A6M2E6C9-F1
#
_entry.id   AF-A0A6M2E6C9-F1
#
_cell.length_a   1.000
_cell.length_b   1.000
_cell.length_c   1.000
_cell.angle_alpha   90.00
_cell.angle_beta   90.00
_cell.angle_gamma   90.00
#
_symmetry.space_group_name_H-M   'P 1'
#
loop_
_entity.id
_entity.type
_entity.pdbx_description
1 polymer ?
#
loop_
_entity_poly.entity_id
_entity_poly.type
_entity_poly.pdbx_seq_one_letter_code
_entity_poly.pdbx_strand_id
1 'polypeptide(L)'
;MFRRAVVGVSALSGGVAAFVICSVEAKNRRVHAAWTTNFQPTVQWDSNWDRREPELCTKPPKNSSAEEQNRYNEEVQKAKPTATRYLYIIRHGQYNLRGSTDKECCLTELGRKQADLTG
;
A
#
# COMPACT_ATOMS: atom_id res chain seq x y z
N MET A 1 55.85 25.67 -29.79
CA MET A 1 54.96 26.01 -28.65
C MET A 1 53.53 25.73 -29.09
N PHE A 2 52.98 24.57 -28.70
CA PHE A 2 51.70 24.06 -29.20
C PHE A 2 50.52 24.69 -28.46
N ARG A 3 49.63 25.36 -29.20
CA ARG A 3 48.25 25.62 -28.79
C ARG A 3 47.33 25.40 -29.98
N ARG A 4 46.82 24.17 -30.11
CA ARG A 4 45.64 23.88 -30.92
C ARG A 4 44.52 23.51 -29.97
N ALA A 5 43.52 24.38 -29.87
CA ALA A 5 42.28 24.09 -29.16
C ALA A 5 41.51 23.03 -29.96
N VAL A 6 41.41 21.82 -29.40
CA VAL A 6 40.49 20.81 -29.90
C VAL A 6 39.11 21.16 -29.34
N VAL A 7 38.33 21.91 -30.11
CA VAL A 7 36.89 22.00 -29.94
C VAL A 7 36.30 20.79 -30.67
N GLY A 8 35.92 19.76 -29.93
CA GLY A 8 35.30 18.58 -30.53
C GLY A 8 34.84 17.58 -29.49
N VAL A 9 33.55 17.23 -29.53
CA VAL A 9 32.83 16.22 -28.74
C VAL A 9 32.36 16.66 -27.34
N SER A 10 31.42 17.61 -27.27
CA SER A 10 30.77 18.01 -26.00
C SER A 10 29.28 17.66 -25.86
N ALA A 11 28.58 17.21 -26.91
CA ALA A 11 27.14 16.94 -26.81
C ALA A 11 26.80 15.48 -26.44
N LEU A 12 27.45 14.49 -27.09
CA LEU A 12 27.17 13.07 -26.84
C LEU A 12 27.81 12.56 -25.53
N SER A 13 29.01 13.04 -25.22
CA SER A 13 29.74 12.73 -23.99
C SER A 13 29.05 13.30 -22.74
N GLY A 14 28.51 14.52 -22.83
CA GLY A 14 27.77 15.16 -21.73
C GLY A 14 26.47 14.43 -21.38
N GLY A 15 25.72 13.96 -22.39
CA GLY A 15 24.49 13.18 -22.18
C GLY A 15 24.74 11.82 -21.51
N VAL A 16 25.79 11.12 -21.92
CA VAL A 16 26.19 9.84 -21.29
C VAL A 16 26.71 10.06 -19.88
N ALA A 17 27.53 11.09 -19.65
CA ALA A 17 28.01 11.42 -18.31
C ALA A 17 26.85 11.82 -17.38
N ALA A 18 25.92 12.64 -17.85
CA ALA A 18 24.72 13.01 -17.10
C ALA A 18 23.85 11.78 -16.80
N PHE A 19 23.65 10.90 -17.79
CA PHE A 19 22.91 9.65 -17.58
C PHE A 19 23.57 8.76 -16.53
N VAL A 20 24.91 8.60 -16.57
CA VAL A 20 25.65 7.80 -15.58
C VAL A 20 25.58 8.44 -14.19
N ILE A 21 25.77 9.75 -14.07
CA ILE A 21 25.69 10.45 -12.78
C ILE A 21 24.27 10.36 -12.21
N CYS A 22 23.23 10.66 -13.01
CA CYS A 22 21.84 10.55 -12.58
C CYS A 22 21.43 9.12 -12.25
N SER A 23 21.93 8.10 -12.97
CA SER A 23 21.62 6.70 -12.68
C SER A 23 22.34 6.16 -11.45
N VAL A 24 23.57 6.62 -11.17
CA VAL A 24 24.28 6.34 -9.91
C VAL A 24 23.57 7.02 -8.73
N GLU A 25 23.16 8.28 -8.89
CA GLU A 25 22.42 9.01 -7.85
C GLU A 25 21.03 8.41 -7.61
N ALA A 26 20.32 7.98 -8.65
CA ALA A 26 19.04 7.28 -8.54
C ALA A 26 19.18 5.91 -7.85
N LYS A 27 20.26 5.15 -8.11
CA LYS A 27 20.56 3.90 -7.37
C LYS A 27 20.83 4.14 -5.88
N ASN A 28 21.41 5.30 -5.53
CA ASN A 28 21.71 5.67 -4.15
C ASN A 28 20.51 6.28 -3.40
N ARG A 29 19.45 6.70 -4.10
CA ARG A 29 18.18 7.10 -3.48
C ARG A 29 17.33 5.88 -3.13
N ARG A 30 17.85 5.02 -2.25
CA ARG A 30 17.03 4.05 -1.53
C ARG A 30 16.21 4.81 -0.50
N VAL A 31 14.97 5.11 -0.84
CA VAL A 31 14.03 5.70 0.10
C VAL A 31 13.60 4.61 1.07
N HIS A 32 14.05 4.68 2.32
CA HIS A 32 13.57 3.83 3.41
C HIS A 32 12.18 4.30 3.87
N ALA A 33 11.25 4.47 2.93
CA ALA A 33 9.89 4.92 3.23
C ALA A 33 9.05 3.84 3.93
N ALA A 34 9.53 2.59 3.97
CA ALA A 34 8.89 1.51 4.68
C ALA A 34 9.48 1.36 6.09
N TRP A 35 8.66 1.60 7.12
CA TRP A 35 8.96 1.33 8.53
C TRP A 35 9.46 -0.10 8.80
N THR A 36 9.20 -1.03 7.87
CA THR A 36 9.41 -2.47 8.03
C THR A 36 10.81 -2.97 7.69
N THR A 37 11.73 -2.16 7.13
CA THR A 37 12.98 -2.73 6.59
C THR A 37 13.99 -3.22 7.63
N ASN A 38 13.87 -2.87 8.90
CA ASN A 38 14.79 -3.33 9.98
C ASN A 38 14.10 -3.63 11.32
N PHE A 39 12.77 -3.79 11.35
CA PHE A 39 12.03 -3.97 12.59
C PHE A 39 11.62 -5.44 12.79
N GLN A 40 12.14 -6.09 13.82
CA GLN A 40 11.60 -7.37 14.30
C GLN A 40 10.47 -7.08 15.29
N PRO A 41 9.22 -7.47 14.99
CA PRO A 41 8.12 -7.24 15.90
C PRO A 41 8.29 -8.08 17.16
N THR A 42 8.08 -7.45 18.33
CA THR A 42 8.16 -8.12 19.64
C THR A 42 7.04 -9.14 19.84
N VAL A 43 5.94 -9.01 19.09
CA VAL A 43 4.76 -9.89 19.17
C VAL A 43 4.52 -10.58 17.84
N GLN A 44 4.08 -11.83 17.89
CA GLN A 44 3.69 -12.58 16.71
C GLN A 44 2.37 -12.04 16.15
N TRP A 45 2.17 -12.23 14.85
CA TRP A 45 0.91 -11.91 14.18
C TRP A 45 -0.22 -12.83 14.66
N ASP A 46 -1.39 -12.27 14.94
CA ASP A 46 -2.61 -13.02 15.21
C ASP A 46 -3.38 -13.27 13.89
N SER A 47 -3.42 -14.53 13.44
CA SER A 47 -4.14 -14.89 12.20
C SER A 47 -5.64 -14.61 12.28
N ASN A 48 -6.20 -14.63 13.49
CA ASN A 48 -7.61 -14.44 13.76
C ASN A 48 -7.91 -13.07 14.39
N TRP A 49 -7.12 -12.05 14.04
CA TRP A 49 -7.24 -10.71 14.61
C TRP A 49 -8.66 -10.10 14.49
N ASP A 50 -9.45 -10.52 13.50
CA ASP A 50 -10.83 -10.06 13.28
C ASP A 50 -11.89 -11.00 13.86
N ARG A 51 -11.49 -12.11 14.48
CA ARG A 51 -12.34 -13.17 15.04
C ARG A 51 -13.29 -13.79 14.03
N ARG A 52 -12.91 -13.84 12.74
CA ARG A 52 -13.73 -14.40 11.66
C ARG A 52 -13.19 -15.72 11.11
N GLU A 53 -12.28 -16.37 11.83
CA GLU A 53 -11.90 -17.73 11.46
C GLU A 53 -13.15 -18.65 11.46
N PRO A 54 -13.31 -19.47 10.40
CA PRO A 54 -14.52 -20.27 10.19
C PRO A 54 -14.89 -21.16 11.38
N GLU A 55 -13.88 -21.75 12.02
CA GLU A 55 -14.05 -22.66 13.18
C GLU A 55 -14.71 -21.95 14.36
N LEU A 56 -14.33 -20.70 14.62
CA LEU A 56 -14.86 -19.90 15.72
C LEU A 56 -16.20 -19.23 15.40
N CYS A 57 -16.55 -19.13 14.12
CA CYS A 57 -17.86 -18.65 13.66
C CYS A 57 -18.93 -19.75 13.68
N THR A 58 -18.54 -21.00 13.89
CA THR A 58 -19.44 -22.17 13.92
C THR A 58 -19.58 -22.75 15.32
N LYS A 59 -20.69 -23.43 15.58
CA LYS A 59 -20.90 -24.08 16.89
C LYS A 59 -20.06 -25.36 16.94
N PRO A 60 -19.26 -25.58 18.00
CA PRO A 60 -18.44 -26.77 18.12
C PRO A 60 -19.32 -28.04 18.13
N PRO A 61 -18.76 -29.19 17.73
CA PRO A 61 -19.48 -30.46 17.74
C PRO A 61 -19.90 -30.81 19.18
N LYS A 62 -21.15 -31.25 19.34
CA LYS A 62 -21.69 -31.63 20.67
C LYS A 62 -21.11 -32.93 21.20
N ASN A 63 -20.70 -33.83 20.31
CA ASN A 63 -20.17 -35.14 20.61
C ASN A 63 -19.24 -35.61 19.49
N SER A 64 -18.60 -36.76 19.68
CA SER A 64 -17.68 -37.37 18.71
C SER A 64 -18.38 -38.26 17.68
N SER A 65 -19.70 -38.11 17.45
CA SER A 65 -20.40 -38.90 16.45
C SER A 65 -20.02 -38.45 15.04
N ALA A 66 -20.02 -39.38 14.09
CA ALA A 66 -19.66 -39.07 12.71
C ALA A 66 -20.64 -38.08 12.07
N GLU A 67 -21.92 -38.16 12.41
CA GLU A 67 -22.97 -37.26 11.92
C GLU A 67 -22.73 -35.83 12.40
N GLU A 68 -22.42 -35.65 13.68
CA GLU A 68 -22.18 -34.34 14.27
C GLU A 68 -20.87 -33.71 13.77
N GLN A 69 -19.84 -34.53 13.57
CA GLN A 69 -18.58 -34.08 12.97
C GLN A 69 -18.76 -33.65 11.50
N ASN A 70 -19.57 -34.39 10.74
CA ASN A 70 -19.89 -34.02 9.36
C ASN A 70 -20.68 -32.70 9.31
N ARG A 71 -21.69 -32.53 10.19
CA ARG A 71 -22.44 -31.27 10.34
C ARG A 71 -21.49 -30.10 10.61
N TYR A 72 -20.59 -30.24 11.58
CA TYR A 72 -19.60 -29.21 11.93
C TYR A 72 -18.70 -28.86 10.75
N ASN A 73 -18.13 -29.87 10.09
CA ASN A 73 -17.25 -29.67 8.94
C ASN A 73 -17.96 -28.93 7.80
N GLU A 74 -19.21 -29.29 7.49
CA GLU A 74 -20.01 -28.59 6.48
C GLU A 74 -20.25 -27.11 6.83
N GLU A 75 -20.59 -26.81 8.09
CA GLU A 75 -20.78 -25.45 8.56
C GLU A 75 -19.49 -24.63 8.45
N VAL A 76 -18.34 -25.22 8.83
CA VAL A 76 -17.03 -24.58 8.71
C VAL A 76 -16.69 -24.28 7.26
N GLN A 77 -16.95 -25.20 6.33
CA GLN A 77 -16.73 -24.94 4.90
C GLN A 77 -17.65 -23.83 4.36
N LYS A 78 -18.90 -23.76 4.82
CA LYS A 78 -19.83 -22.68 4.44
C LYS A 78 -19.42 -21.31 4.98
N ALA A 79 -18.77 -21.27 6.16
CA ALA A 79 -18.28 -20.04 6.76
C ALA A 79 -16.98 -19.52 6.13
N LYS A 80 -16.27 -20.34 5.34
CA LYS A 80 -15.01 -19.93 4.68
C LYS A 80 -15.26 -18.85 3.62
N PRO A 81 -14.51 -17.73 3.67
CA PRO A 81 -14.54 -16.75 2.58
C PRO A 81 -14.10 -17.39 1.25
N THR A 82 -14.88 -17.17 0.19
CA THR A 82 -14.62 -17.72 -1.16
C THR A 82 -13.94 -16.73 -2.10
N ALA A 83 -13.83 -15.47 -1.69
CA ALA A 83 -13.34 -14.39 -2.53
C ALA A 83 -12.40 -13.46 -1.77
N THR A 84 -11.46 -12.87 -2.52
CA THR A 84 -10.58 -11.80 -2.03
C THR A 84 -11.28 -10.45 -2.17
N ARG A 85 -11.20 -9.62 -1.13
CA ARG A 85 -11.71 -8.24 -1.15
C ARG A 85 -10.54 -7.28 -1.32
N TYR A 86 -10.56 -6.48 -2.38
CA TYR A 86 -9.64 -5.37 -2.57
C TYR A 86 -10.21 -4.13 -1.92
N LEU A 87 -9.55 -3.62 -0.88
CA LEU A 87 -9.98 -2.42 -0.16
C LEU A 87 -9.18 -1.22 -0.67
N TYR A 88 -9.87 -0.27 -1.30
CA TYR A 88 -9.30 1.01 -1.69
C TYR A 88 -9.71 2.07 -0.66
N ILE A 89 -8.78 2.46 0.22
CA ILE A 89 -9.01 3.47 1.25
C ILE A 89 -8.38 4.78 0.77
N ILE A 90 -9.22 5.69 0.29
CA ILE A 90 -8.79 6.96 -0.31
C ILE A 90 -9.02 8.09 0.70
N ARG A 91 -7.98 8.89 0.97
CA ARG A 91 -8.11 10.10 1.79
C ARG A 91 -8.80 11.20 0.99
N HIS A 92 -9.62 12.00 1.66
CA HIS A 92 -10.24 13.19 1.06
C HIS A 92 -9.19 14.15 0.46
N GLY A 93 -9.59 14.92 -0.56
CA GLY A 93 -8.79 16.00 -1.11
C GLY A 93 -8.64 17.19 -0.15
N GLN A 94 -7.85 18.19 -0.54
CA GLN A 94 -7.68 19.40 0.25
C GLN A 94 -9.03 20.11 0.49
N TYR A 95 -9.31 20.50 1.73
CA TYR A 95 -10.56 21.18 2.12
C TYR A 95 -10.29 22.40 3.00
N ASN A 96 -11.30 23.24 3.18
CA ASN A 96 -11.23 24.44 4.00
C ASN A 96 -11.23 24.12 5.50
N LEU A 97 -10.06 24.19 6.13
CA LEU A 97 -9.91 24.01 7.58
C LEU A 97 -10.37 25.21 8.43
N ARG A 98 -10.64 26.36 7.80
CA ARG A 98 -11.06 27.59 8.49
C ARG A 98 -12.58 27.74 8.54
N GLY A 99 -13.34 26.75 8.05
CA GLY A 99 -14.79 26.74 8.15
C GLY A 99 -15.22 26.77 9.62
N SER A 100 -16.11 27.69 9.96
CA SER A 100 -16.67 27.78 11.32
C SER A 100 -17.75 26.73 11.54
N THR A 101 -18.36 26.25 10.46
CA THR A 101 -19.36 25.18 10.45
C THR A 101 -18.94 24.05 9.50
N ASP A 102 -19.45 22.84 9.72
CA ASP A 102 -19.16 21.68 8.86
C ASP A 102 -19.53 21.93 7.39
N LYS A 103 -20.60 22.71 7.16
CA LYS A 103 -21.03 23.14 5.82
C LYS A 103 -19.99 23.98 5.08
N GLU A 104 -19.08 24.63 5.81
CA GLU A 104 -18.01 25.46 5.24
C GLU A 104 -16.71 24.68 5.00
N CYS A 105 -16.61 23.44 5.51
CA CYS A 105 -15.46 22.54 5.35
C CYS A 105 -15.46 21.84 3.97
N CYS A 106 -15.80 22.57 2.91
CA CYS A 106 -15.83 22.05 1.55
C CYS A 106 -14.43 21.93 0.93
N LEU A 107 -14.32 21.12 -0.13
CA LEU A 107 -13.10 21.01 -0.93
C LEU A 107 -12.67 22.37 -1.49
N THR A 108 -11.37 22.65 -1.45
CA THR A 108 -10.78 23.78 -2.16
C THR A 108 -10.81 23.51 -3.67
N GLU A 109 -10.45 24.50 -4.49
CA GLU A 109 -10.31 24.28 -5.93
C GLU A 109 -9.27 23.20 -6.24
N LEU A 110 -8.15 23.20 -5.52
CA LEU A 110 -7.12 22.16 -5.63
C LEU A 110 -7.67 20.80 -5.16
N GLY A 111 -8.43 20.77 -4.06
CA GLY A 111 -9.05 19.54 -3.57
C GLY A 111 -10.02 18.91 -4.56
N ARG A 112 -10.78 19.72 -5.30
CA ARG A 112 -11.63 19.23 -6.40
C ARG A 112 -10.81 18.59 -7.52
N LYS A 113 -9.75 19.25 -7.98
CA LYS A 113 -8.83 18.69 -8.99
C LYS A 113 -8.17 17.38 -8.51
N GLN A 114 -7.84 17.28 -7.22
CA GLN A 114 -7.31 16.03 -6.63
C GLN A 114 -8.34 14.90 -6.68
N ALA A 115 -9.61 15.20 -6.36
CA ALA A 115 -10.68 14.23 -6.48
C ALA A 115 -10.91 13.79 -7.93
N ASP A 116 -10.91 14.75 -8.88
CA ASP A 116 -11.07 14.49 -10.32
C ASP A 116 -9.92 13.65 -10.91
N LEU A 117 -8.70 13.79 -10.38
CA LEU A 117 -7.56 12.97 -10.82
C LEU A 117 -7.56 11.57 -10.20
N THR A 118 -8.29 11.38 -9.09
CA THR A 118 -8.34 10.10 -8.37
C THR A 118 -9.43 9.17 -8.90
N GLY A 119 -10.55 9.73 -9.35
CA GLY A 119 -11.71 8.99 -9.88
C GLY A 119 -11.74 8.96 -11.41
#